data_AF-A0A0F4Q9W2-F1
#
_entry.id   AF-A0A0F4Q9W2-F1
#
_cell.length_a   1.000
_cell.length_b   1.000
_cell.length_c   1.000
_cell.angle_alpha   90.00
_cell.angle_beta   90.00
_cell.angle_gamma   90.00
#
_symmetry.space_group_name_H-M   'P 1'
#
loop_
_entity.id
_entity.type
_entity.pdbx_description
1 polymer ?
#
loop_
_entity_poly.entity_id
_entity_poly.type
_entity_poly.pdbx_seq_one_letter_code
_entity_poly.pdbx_strand_id
1 'polypeptide(L)'
;MDLSQILWNFGISFTAGIIIAAFGKVSLEHYKKIAIPLGATAVFSIVSALIFFGVQYAYQSYREYKEAEYVQEKIDRYLKGHYPNEFEFGWRIKVLQLSPKLDLSLYWPKKLAKNPIAHPWSEPLIKYEIGKVLKQEGHAQEPRWFYTLHPIPRSEIE
;
A
#
# COMPACT_ATOMS: atom_id res chain seq x y z
N MET A 1 -9.92 27.32 -74.62
CA MET A 1 -10.41 26.26 -73.73
C MET A 1 -11.93 26.28 -73.81
N ASP A 2 -12.56 25.17 -74.19
CA ASP A 2 -14.00 25.14 -74.48
C ASP A 2 -14.81 25.10 -73.17
N LEU A 3 -15.88 25.89 -73.10
CA LEU A 3 -16.73 26.03 -71.90
C LEU A 3 -17.35 24.68 -71.51
N SER A 4 -17.63 23.84 -72.51
CA SER A 4 -18.13 22.47 -72.35
C SER A 4 -17.19 21.60 -71.53
N GLN A 5 -15.88 21.67 -71.79
CA GLN A 5 -14.85 20.92 -71.07
C GLN A 5 -14.67 21.40 -69.63
N ILE A 6 -14.79 22.72 -69.40
CA ILE A 6 -14.72 23.30 -68.05
C ILE A 6 -15.88 22.78 -67.19
N LEU A 7 -17.11 22.81 -67.71
CA LEU A 7 -18.29 22.33 -67.00
C LEU A 7 -18.27 20.82 -66.76
N TRP A 8 -17.76 20.04 -67.72
CA TRP A 8 -17.58 18.59 -67.54
C TRP A 8 -16.53 18.30 -66.45
N ASN A 9 -15.36 18.91 -66.51
CA ASN A 9 -14.31 18.71 -65.50
C ASN A 9 -14.77 19.13 -64.09
N PHE A 10 -15.58 20.20 -64.00
CA PHE A 10 -16.19 20.63 -62.75
C PHE A 10 -17.20 19.60 -62.22
N GLY A 11 -18.08 19.10 -63.09
CA GLY A 11 -19.04 18.05 -62.75
C GLY A 11 -18.37 16.76 -62.25
N ILE A 12 -17.31 16.30 -62.91
CA ILE A 12 -16.55 15.10 -62.49
C ILE A 12 -15.90 15.33 -61.12
N SER A 13 -15.25 16.49 -60.94
CA SER A 13 -14.56 16.82 -59.68
C SER A 13 -15.53 16.92 -58.51
N PHE A 14 -16.71 17.50 -58.73
CA PHE A 14 -17.76 17.60 -57.71
C PHE A 14 -18.32 16.22 -57.34
N THR A 15 -18.57 15.37 -58.34
CA THR A 15 -19.06 14.00 -58.13
C THR A 15 -18.02 13.13 -57.40
N ALA A 16 -16.75 13.24 -57.79
CA ALA A 16 -15.64 12.57 -57.11
C ALA A 16 -15.52 13.01 -55.65
N GLY A 17 -15.66 14.31 -55.37
CA GLY A 17 -15.68 14.85 -54.01
C GLY A 17 -16.81 14.27 -53.15
N ILE A 18 -18.02 14.11 -53.70
CA ILE A 18 -19.15 13.49 -52.99
C ILE A 18 -18.88 12.01 -52.69
N ILE A 19 -18.33 11.26 -53.65
CA ILE A 19 -18.01 9.84 -53.45
C ILE A 19 -16.94 9.66 -52.37
N ILE A 20 -15.88 10.47 -52.40
CA ILE A 20 -14.82 10.43 -51.39
C ILE A 20 -15.37 10.80 -50.00
N ALA A 21 -16.22 11.82 -49.91
CA ALA A 21 -16.86 12.21 -48.65
C ALA A 21 -17.80 11.10 -48.11
N ALA A 22 -18.55 10.42 -48.98
CA ALA A 22 -19.41 9.30 -48.61
C ALA A 22 -18.60 8.09 -48.13
N PHE A 23 -17.52 7.72 -48.83
CA PHE A 23 -16.60 6.65 -48.41
C PHE A 23 -15.89 6.99 -47.09
N GLY A 24 -15.46 8.24 -46.92
CA GLY A 24 -14.87 8.74 -45.68
C GLY A 24 -15.83 8.58 -44.50
N LYS A 25 -17.11 8.91 -44.68
CA LYS A 25 -18.14 8.76 -43.64
C LYS A 25 -18.39 7.31 -43.25
N VAL A 26 -18.54 6.40 -44.23
CA VAL A 26 -18.75 4.96 -43.97
C VAL A 26 -17.57 4.34 -43.25
N SER A 27 -16.35 4.67 -43.68
CA SER A 27 -15.12 4.22 -43.04
C SER A 27 -15.05 4.70 -41.58
N LEU A 28 -15.35 5.99 -41.33
CA LEU A 28 -15.39 6.56 -39.98
C LEU A 28 -16.44 5.89 -39.08
N GLU A 29 -17.63 5.59 -39.60
CA GLU A 29 -18.66 4.86 -38.85
C GLU A 29 -18.24 3.43 -38.52
N HIS A 30 -17.55 2.75 -39.44
CA HIS A 30 -17.01 1.41 -39.21
C HIS A 30 -15.94 1.40 -38.10
N TYR A 31 -14.97 2.34 -38.16
CA TYR A 31 -13.96 2.47 -37.12
C TYR A 31 -14.55 2.89 -35.78
N LYS A 32 -15.57 3.77 -35.76
CA LYS A 32 -16.28 4.12 -34.51
C LYS A 32 -16.99 2.91 -33.88
N LYS A 33 -17.64 2.07 -34.70
CA LYS A 33 -18.30 0.83 -34.22
C LYS A 33 -17.33 -0.15 -33.56
N ILE A 34 -16.05 -0.12 -33.93
CA ILE A 34 -15.00 -0.97 -33.34
C ILE A 34 -14.30 -0.26 -32.17
N ALA A 35 -14.02 1.04 -32.30
CA ALA A 35 -13.30 1.82 -31.29
C ALA A 35 -14.11 2.00 -29.99
N ILE A 36 -15.43 2.13 -30.07
CA ILE A 36 -16.31 2.27 -28.88
C ILE A 36 -16.27 1.02 -27.99
N PRO A 37 -16.52 -0.21 -28.49
CA PRO A 37 -16.43 -1.41 -27.66
C PRO A 37 -15.00 -1.67 -27.18
N LEU A 38 -13.98 -1.41 -28.01
CA LEU A 38 -12.57 -1.52 -27.56
C LEU A 38 -12.27 -0.54 -26.42
N GLY A 39 -12.69 0.72 -26.53
CA GLY A 39 -12.55 1.71 -25.47
C GLY A 39 -13.30 1.31 -24.21
N ALA A 40 -14.53 0.82 -24.32
CA ALA A 40 -15.30 0.32 -23.19
C ALA A 40 -14.61 -0.88 -22.51
N THR A 41 -14.07 -1.83 -23.27
CA THR A 41 -13.32 -2.97 -22.72
C THR A 41 -12.01 -2.54 -22.04
N ALA A 42 -11.32 -1.53 -22.59
CA ALA A 42 -10.12 -0.98 -21.97
C ALA A 42 -10.44 -0.31 -20.63
N VAL A 43 -11.49 0.52 -20.58
CA VAL A 43 -11.96 1.15 -19.32
C VAL A 43 -12.35 0.09 -18.30
N PHE A 44 -13.14 -0.91 -18.71
CA PHE A 44 -13.54 -2.00 -17.82
C PHE A 44 -12.34 -2.79 -17.28
N SER A 45 -11.33 -3.03 -18.12
CA SER A 45 -10.11 -3.73 -17.72
C SER A 45 -9.29 -2.92 -16.71
N ILE A 46 -9.17 -1.60 -16.92
CA ILE A 46 -8.48 -0.70 -15.99
C ILE A 46 -9.20 -0.67 -14.64
N VAL A 47 -10.52 -0.52 -14.64
CA VAL A 47 -11.32 -0.54 -13.40
C VAL A 47 -11.19 -1.88 -12.67
N SER A 48 -11.27 -2.99 -13.39
CA SER A 48 -11.10 -4.33 -12.82
C SER A 48 -9.70 -4.53 -12.22
N ALA A 49 -8.65 -4.03 -12.89
CA ALA A 49 -7.29 -4.08 -12.38
C ALA A 49 -7.16 -3.25 -11.10
N LEU A 50 -7.70 -2.04 -11.06
CA LEU A 50 -7.68 -1.18 -9.87
C LEU A 50 -8.39 -1.83 -8.68
N ILE A 51 -9.56 -2.46 -8.91
CA ILE A 51 -10.28 -3.20 -7.87
C ILE A 51 -9.43 -4.38 -7.38
N PHE A 52 -8.87 -5.18 -8.28
CA PHE A 52 -8.04 -6.33 -7.93
C PHE A 52 -6.81 -5.92 -7.12
N PHE A 53 -6.06 -4.89 -7.56
CA PHE A 53 -4.92 -4.37 -6.82
C PHE A 53 -5.34 -3.79 -5.46
N GLY A 54 -6.46 -3.08 -5.40
CA GLY A 54 -7.00 -2.54 -4.16
C GLY A 54 -7.35 -3.63 -3.14
N VAL A 55 -8.05 -4.69 -3.58
CA VAL A 55 -8.39 -5.84 -2.73
C VAL A 55 -7.14 -6.59 -2.29
N GLN A 56 -6.20 -6.83 -3.20
CA GLN A 56 -4.95 -7.52 -2.88
C GLN A 56 -4.12 -6.75 -1.85
N TYR A 57 -4.01 -5.43 -2.01
CA TYR A 57 -3.31 -4.56 -1.08
C TYR A 57 -3.98 -4.52 0.30
N ALA A 58 -5.32 -4.40 0.33
CA ALA A 58 -6.08 -4.42 1.57
C ALA A 58 -5.94 -5.77 2.30
N TYR A 59 -5.98 -6.87 1.55
CA TYR A 59 -5.81 -8.22 2.10
C TYR A 59 -4.40 -8.43 2.66
N GLN A 60 -3.36 -8.02 1.94
CA GLN A 60 -1.97 -8.09 2.43
C GLN A 60 -1.79 -7.24 3.69
N SER A 61 -2.25 -5.98 3.66
CA SER A 61 -2.20 -5.08 4.83
C SER A 61 -2.92 -5.69 6.04
N TYR A 62 -4.09 -6.31 5.83
CA TYR A 62 -4.83 -6.97 6.91
C TYR A 62 -4.09 -8.19 7.46
N ARG A 63 -3.51 -9.02 6.59
CA ARG A 63 -2.72 -10.18 7.02
C ARG A 63 -1.49 -9.76 7.82
N GLU A 64 -0.74 -8.78 7.34
CA GLU A 64 0.43 -8.24 8.03
C GLU A 64 0.05 -7.66 9.40
N TYR A 65 -1.06 -6.92 9.47
CA TYR A 65 -1.59 -6.42 10.74
C TYR A 65 -1.94 -7.54 11.71
N LYS A 66 -2.64 -8.58 11.23
CA LYS A 66 -3.02 -9.73 12.07
C LYS A 66 -1.83 -10.52 12.56
N GLU A 67 -0.81 -10.68 11.72
CA GLU A 67 0.44 -11.33 12.08
C GLU A 67 1.20 -10.50 13.12
N ALA A 68 1.29 -9.18 12.94
CA ALA A 68 1.91 -8.29 13.91
C ALA A 68 1.19 -8.30 15.27
N GLU A 69 -0.15 -8.30 15.26
CA GLU A 69 -0.98 -8.44 16.46
C GLU A 69 -0.72 -9.78 17.17
N TYR A 70 -0.64 -10.88 16.42
CA TYR A 70 -0.31 -12.19 16.97
C TYR A 70 1.08 -12.23 17.62
N VAL A 71 2.10 -11.72 16.93
CA VAL A 71 3.47 -11.64 17.47
C VAL A 71 3.53 -10.74 18.70
N GLN A 72 2.83 -9.60 18.69
CA GLN A 72 2.71 -8.71 19.83
C GLN A 72 2.12 -9.43 21.04
N GLU A 73 1.05 -10.20 20.85
CA GLU A 73 0.41 -10.96 21.93
C GLU A 73 1.37 -11.98 22.56
N LYS A 74 2.21 -12.63 21.74
CA LYS A 74 3.21 -13.60 22.21
C LYS A 74 4.30 -12.93 23.05
N ILE A 75 4.83 -11.81 22.57
CA ILE A 75 5.79 -11.01 23.31
C ILE A 75 5.17 -10.52 24.62
N ASP A 76 3.96 -9.97 24.60
CA ASP A 76 3.27 -9.47 25.79
C ASP A 76 3.01 -10.59 26.80
N ARG A 77 2.62 -11.79 26.34
CA ARG A 77 2.41 -12.96 27.20
C ARG A 77 3.72 -13.40 27.87
N TYR A 78 4.83 -13.42 27.12
CA TYR A 78 6.14 -13.71 27.68
C TYR A 78 6.52 -12.71 28.77
N LEU A 79 6.38 -11.42 28.47
CA LEU A 79 6.73 -10.34 29.39
C LEU A 79 5.86 -10.34 30.65
N LYS A 80 4.54 -10.57 30.52
CA LYS A 80 3.65 -10.72 31.69
C LYS A 80 4.05 -11.90 32.58
N GLY A 81 4.52 -12.99 31.99
CA GLY A 81 4.93 -14.18 32.74
C GLY A 81 6.26 -14.01 33.48
N HIS A 82 7.22 -13.29 32.90
CA HIS A 82 8.60 -13.20 33.43
C HIS A 82 8.89 -11.86 34.13
N TYR A 83 8.23 -10.78 33.71
CA TYR A 83 8.44 -9.40 34.17
C TYR A 83 7.09 -8.71 34.47
N PRO A 84 6.26 -9.27 35.37
CA PRO A 84 4.91 -8.76 35.60
C PRO A 84 4.90 -7.32 36.13
N ASN A 85 5.82 -6.97 37.03
CA ASN A 85 5.87 -5.64 37.65
C ASN A 85 6.18 -4.54 36.63
N GLU A 86 7.17 -4.76 35.77
CA GLU A 86 7.56 -3.84 34.71
C GLU A 86 6.43 -3.72 33.66
N PHE A 87 5.78 -4.84 33.35
CA PHE A 87 4.64 -4.86 32.44
C PHE A 87 3.44 -4.11 33.05
N GLU A 88 3.12 -4.26 34.32
CA GLU A 88 2.04 -3.52 34.98
C GLU A 88 2.34 -2.02 35.06
N PHE A 89 3.60 -1.64 35.29
CA PHE A 89 4.04 -0.25 35.29
C PHE A 89 3.88 0.44 33.92
N GLY A 90 3.84 -0.34 32.83
CA GLY A 90 3.54 0.14 31.48
C GLY A 90 4.71 0.09 30.51
N TRP A 91 5.81 -0.59 30.86
CA TRP A 91 6.90 -0.88 29.92
C TRP A 91 6.43 -1.87 28.85
N ARG A 92 6.71 -1.62 27.57
CA ARG A 92 6.28 -2.50 26.47
C ARG A 92 7.41 -2.74 25.48
N ILE A 93 7.38 -3.89 24.82
CA ILE A 93 8.11 -4.13 23.58
C ILE A 93 7.05 -4.16 22.48
N LYS A 94 7.10 -3.22 21.54
CA LYS A 94 6.12 -3.13 20.46
C LYS A 94 6.67 -3.65 19.15
N VAL A 95 5.86 -4.43 18.43
CA VAL A 95 6.12 -4.79 17.04
C VAL A 95 5.78 -3.58 16.17
N LEU A 96 6.78 -3.02 15.49
CA LEU A 96 6.59 -1.92 14.55
C LEU A 96 6.33 -2.45 13.13
N GLN A 97 7.08 -3.47 12.74
CA GLN A 97 7.02 -4.05 11.40
C GLN A 97 7.53 -5.49 11.44
N LEU A 98 6.93 -6.38 10.64
CA LEU A 98 7.39 -7.76 10.48
C LEU A 98 8.13 -7.98 9.15
N SER A 99 7.65 -7.36 8.07
CA SER A 99 8.16 -7.50 6.71
C SER A 99 8.45 -6.12 6.10
N PRO A 100 9.57 -5.92 5.37
CA PRO A 100 10.58 -6.92 5.02
C PRO A 100 11.60 -7.22 6.14
N LYS A 101 11.57 -6.46 7.23
CA LYS A 101 12.45 -6.62 8.38
C LYS A 101 11.63 -6.59 9.67
N LEU A 102 12.05 -7.39 10.63
CA LEU A 102 11.45 -7.45 11.95
C LEU A 102 11.97 -6.30 12.82
N ASP A 103 11.11 -5.31 13.05
CA ASP A 103 11.42 -4.11 13.81
C ASP A 103 10.63 -4.11 15.11
N LEU A 104 11.35 -4.10 16.23
CA LEU A 104 10.78 -4.02 17.57
C LEU A 104 11.19 -2.70 18.23
N SER A 105 10.30 -2.12 19.01
CA SER A 105 10.63 -0.95 19.83
C SER A 105 10.45 -1.19 21.32
N LEU A 106 11.42 -0.72 22.07
CA LEU A 106 11.32 -0.55 23.51
C LEU A 106 10.53 0.72 23.79
N TYR A 107 9.41 0.57 24.50
CA TYR A 107 8.40 1.60 24.65
C TYR A 107 8.24 2.01 26.11
N TRP A 108 8.46 3.30 26.37
CA TRP A 108 8.36 3.90 27.70
C TRP A 108 6.90 4.22 28.07
N PRO A 109 6.51 4.02 29.33
CA PRO A 109 5.22 4.47 29.82
C PRO A 109 5.14 6.01 29.84
N LYS A 110 3.93 6.55 29.68
CA LYS A 110 3.67 8.01 29.64
C LYS A 110 4.29 8.76 30.83
N LYS A 111 4.26 8.16 32.02
CA LYS A 111 4.82 8.75 33.26
C LYS A 111 6.33 9.05 33.17
N LEU A 112 7.06 8.32 32.33
CA LEU A 112 8.50 8.46 32.14
C LEU A 112 8.88 9.15 30.82
N ALA A 113 7.90 9.61 30.04
CA ALA A 113 8.18 10.27 28.77
C ALA A 113 8.97 11.57 28.95
N LYS A 114 8.70 12.33 30.02
CA LYS A 114 9.37 13.61 30.32
C LYS A 114 10.80 13.42 30.84
N ASN A 115 11.04 12.36 31.60
CA ASN A 115 12.35 12.03 32.18
C ASN A 115 12.63 10.54 31.95
N PRO A 116 13.12 10.18 30.75
CA PRO A 116 13.36 8.79 30.42
C PRO A 116 14.54 8.25 31.23
N ILE A 117 14.27 7.19 32.00
CA ILE A 117 15.30 6.35 32.60
C ILE A 117 15.66 5.20 31.66
N ALA A 118 16.73 4.47 31.96
CA ALA A 118 17.10 3.27 31.21
C ALA A 118 15.91 2.29 31.12
N HIS A 119 15.70 1.71 29.92
CA HIS A 119 14.64 0.73 29.72
C HIS A 119 15.02 -0.58 30.44
N PRO A 120 14.16 -1.20 31.26
CA PRO A 120 14.50 -2.44 31.97
C PRO A 120 14.89 -3.58 31.02
N TRP A 121 14.41 -3.51 29.77
CA TRP A 121 14.62 -4.50 28.72
C TRP A 121 15.62 -4.07 27.64
N SER A 122 16.48 -3.09 27.90
CA SER A 122 17.58 -2.76 26.99
C SER A 122 18.71 -3.80 26.99
N GLU A 123 18.75 -4.64 28.03
CA GLU A 123 19.80 -5.64 28.26
C GLU A 123 19.86 -6.73 27.16
N PRO A 124 21.06 -7.20 26.77
CA PRO A 124 21.22 -8.22 25.73
C PRO A 124 20.49 -9.53 26.02
N LEU A 125 20.40 -9.93 27.28
CA LEU A 125 19.76 -11.18 27.68
C LEU A 125 18.27 -11.20 27.29
N ILE A 126 17.57 -10.11 27.54
CA ILE A 126 16.13 -10.02 27.27
C ILE A 126 15.89 -9.95 25.77
N LYS A 127 16.73 -9.24 25.02
CA LYS A 127 16.68 -9.23 23.55
C LYS A 127 16.87 -10.63 22.96
N TYR A 128 17.78 -11.41 23.53
CA TYR A 128 18.01 -12.80 23.13
C TYR A 128 16.81 -13.71 23.45
N GLU A 129 16.20 -13.56 24.62
CA GLU A 129 14.99 -14.32 24.99
C GLU A 129 13.80 -14.00 24.08
N ILE A 130 13.57 -12.72 23.79
CA ILE A 130 12.55 -12.31 22.81
C ILE A 130 12.89 -12.86 21.43
N GLY A 131 14.16 -12.87 21.03
CA GLY A 131 14.60 -13.53 19.80
C GLY A 131 14.26 -15.02 19.75
N LYS A 132 14.35 -15.75 20.87
CA LYS A 132 13.90 -17.15 20.96
C LYS A 132 12.40 -17.31 20.78
N VAL A 133 11.61 -16.46 21.45
CA VAL A 133 10.13 -16.45 21.32
C VAL A 133 9.75 -16.24 19.84
N LEU A 134 10.38 -15.27 19.19
CA LEU A 134 10.15 -14.99 17.76
C LEU A 134 10.53 -16.16 16.85
N LYS A 135 11.68 -16.80 17.12
CA LYS A 135 12.14 -17.96 16.34
C LYS A 135 11.18 -19.15 16.44
N GLN A 136 10.56 -19.36 17.61
CA GLN A 136 9.56 -20.42 17.80
C GLN A 136 8.29 -20.19 16.97
N GLU A 137 7.95 -18.93 16.70
CA GLU A 137 6.79 -18.55 15.87
C GLU A 137 7.13 -18.44 14.37
N GLY A 138 8.35 -18.84 13.96
CA GLY A 138 8.77 -18.84 12.56
C GLY A 138 9.53 -17.60 12.10
N HIS A 139 9.75 -16.62 12.98
CA HIS A 139 10.53 -15.42 12.68
C HIS A 139 12.00 -15.65 13.04
N ALA A 140 12.75 -16.27 12.13
CA ALA A 140 14.16 -16.61 12.34
C ALA A 140 15.13 -15.42 12.20
N GLN A 141 14.66 -14.27 11.71
CA GLN A 141 15.47 -13.07 11.53
C GLN A 141 15.72 -12.38 12.87
N GLU A 142 16.91 -11.83 13.06
CA GLU A 142 17.23 -11.06 14.25
C GLU A 142 16.49 -9.71 14.22
N PRO A 143 15.71 -9.36 15.27
CA PRO A 143 14.96 -8.12 15.29
C PRO A 143 15.88 -6.91 15.39
N ARG A 144 15.55 -5.85 14.65
CA ARG A 144 16.15 -4.53 14.87
C ARG A 144 15.43 -3.85 16.02
N TRP A 145 16.23 -3.30 16.95
CA TRP A 145 15.72 -2.68 18.16
C TRP A 145 15.74 -1.16 18.05
N PHE A 146 14.59 -0.56 18.30
CA PHE A 146 14.39 0.88 18.36
C PHE A 146 14.01 1.30 19.77
N TYR A 147 14.24 2.57 20.09
CA TYR A 147 13.78 3.19 21.32
C TYR A 147 12.66 4.17 20.97
N THR A 148 11.48 3.97 21.55
CA THR A 148 10.32 4.82 21.30
C THR A 148 9.81 5.39 22.62
N LEU A 149 10.00 6.69 22.79
CA LEU A 149 9.39 7.44 23.89
C LEU A 149 7.93 7.73 23.54
N HIS A 150 7.06 7.70 24.55
CA HIS A 150 5.69 8.15 24.36
C HIS A 150 5.68 9.62 23.92
N PRO A 151 4.98 9.98 22.84
CA PRO A 151 4.93 11.38 22.41
C PRO A 151 4.29 12.23 23.51
N ILE A 152 4.97 13.32 23.87
CA ILE A 152 4.49 14.30 24.84
C ILE A 152 3.81 15.44 24.06
N PRO A 153 2.53 15.75 24.33
CA PRO A 153 1.88 16.92 23.74
C PRO A 153 2.69 18.19 24.04
N ARG A 154 2.80 19.12 23.08
CA ARG A 154 3.54 20.38 23.27
C ARG A 154 3.12 21.15 24.53
N SER A 155 1.84 21.10 24.88
CA SER A 155 1.27 21.74 26.07
C SER A 155 1.81 21.22 27.41
N GLU A 156 2.49 20.07 27.41
CA GLU A 156 3.06 19.46 28.61
C GLU A 156 4.60 19.65 28.70
N ILE A 157 5.23 20.34 27.74
CA ILE A 157 6.69 20.57 27.65
C ILE A 157 7.11 21.92 28.25
N GLU A 158 6.15 22.81 28.54
CA GLU A 158 6.36 24.13 29.17
C GLU A 158 6.39 24.07 30.71
#